data_AF-A0A2U1KIN8-F1
#
_entry.id   AF-A0A2U1KIN8-F1
#
_cell.length_a   1.000
_cell.length_b   1.000
_cell.length_c   1.000
_cell.angle_alpha   90.00
_cell.angle_beta   90.00
_cell.angle_gamma   90.00
#
_symmetry.space_group_name_H-M   'P 1'
#
loop_
_entity.id
_entity.type
_entity.pdbx_description
1 polymer ?
#
loop_
_entity_poly.entity_id
_entity_poly.type
_entity_poly.pdbx_seq_one_letter_code
_entity_poly.pdbx_strand_id
1 'polypeptide(L)'
;MMTQGAIWVFNLYGGPWVFMCGVLLVLTYLQHTHPSIPHYDSTEWNWIRGALSTVDRDVGFMINKNKTDNHVVHHLFPAIPSYHAHEATEAIKPILGDYYKYDGTPILKAFWREMKGCVYVESDNYDDDKKKSEVFIGSETKA
;
A
#
# COMPACT_ATOMS: atom_id res chain seq x y z
N MET A 1 -38.63 -21.78 2.22
CA MET A 1 -37.92 -22.06 0.95
C MET A 1 -37.05 -20.91 0.47
N MET A 2 -37.54 -19.65 0.47
CA MET A 2 -36.76 -18.51 -0.06
C MET A 2 -35.46 -18.20 0.73
N THR A 3 -35.47 -18.33 2.05
CA THR A 3 -34.29 -18.09 2.91
C THR A 3 -33.16 -19.08 2.68
N GLN A 4 -33.49 -20.35 2.43
CA GLN A 4 -32.48 -21.39 2.16
C GLN A 4 -31.77 -21.17 0.82
N GLY A 5 -32.50 -20.69 -0.20
CA GLY A 5 -31.92 -20.31 -1.48
C GLY A 5 -30.99 -19.09 -1.37
N ALA A 6 -31.39 -18.08 -0.58
CA ALA A 6 -30.58 -16.89 -0.35
C ALA A 6 -29.24 -17.22 0.36
N ILE A 7 -29.28 -18.08 1.38
CA ILE A 7 -28.06 -18.54 2.09
C ILE A 7 -27.12 -19.28 1.12
N TRP A 8 -27.68 -20.13 0.25
CA TRP A 8 -26.89 -20.85 -0.76
C TRP A 8 -26.19 -19.92 -1.75
N VAL A 9 -26.91 -18.94 -2.29
CA VAL A 9 -26.34 -17.93 -3.21
C VAL A 9 -25.28 -17.10 -2.51
N PHE A 10 -25.52 -16.66 -1.28
CA PHE A 10 -24.53 -15.94 -0.50
C PHE A 10 -23.27 -16.79 -0.27
N ASN A 11 -23.38 -18.04 0.17
CA ASN A 11 -22.20 -18.86 0.45
C ASN A 11 -21.38 -19.22 -0.80
N LEU A 12 -22.03 -19.43 -1.95
CA LEU A 12 -21.33 -19.73 -3.21
C LEU A 12 -20.69 -18.49 -3.86
N TYR A 13 -21.38 -17.35 -3.81
CA TYR A 13 -21.00 -16.18 -4.59
C TYR A 13 -20.64 -14.99 -3.71
N GLY A 14 -21.51 -14.65 -2.74
CA GLY A 14 -21.32 -13.50 -1.87
C GLY A 14 -20.10 -13.62 -0.92
N GLY A 15 -19.99 -14.74 -0.21
CA GLY A 15 -18.89 -15.00 0.74
C GLY A 15 -17.53 -14.98 0.07
N PRO A 16 -17.28 -15.77 -1.00
CA PRO A 16 -16.02 -15.73 -1.74
C PRO A 16 -15.71 -14.36 -2.33
N TRP A 17 -16.72 -13.66 -2.86
CA TRP A 17 -16.55 -12.30 -3.38
C TRP A 17 -16.12 -11.31 -2.29
N VAL A 18 -16.83 -11.27 -1.16
CA VAL A 18 -16.49 -10.38 -0.02
C VAL A 18 -15.12 -10.71 0.54
N PHE A 19 -14.76 -11.99 0.63
CA PHE A 19 -13.42 -12.40 1.06
C PHE A 19 -12.33 -11.88 0.12
N MET A 20 -12.48 -12.10 -1.19
CA MET A 20 -11.52 -11.62 -2.17
C MET A 20 -11.42 -10.09 -2.19
N CYS A 21 -12.54 -9.37 -2.11
CA CYS A 21 -12.56 -7.92 -2.00
C CYS A 21 -11.87 -7.44 -0.72
N GLY A 22 -12.15 -8.07 0.42
CA GLY A 22 -11.53 -7.72 1.71
C GLY A 22 -10.02 -7.92 1.70
N VAL A 23 -9.54 -9.02 1.12
CA VAL A 23 -8.12 -9.26 0.93
C VAL A 23 -7.49 -8.18 0.04
N LEU A 24 -8.09 -7.89 -1.12
CA LEU A 24 -7.57 -6.86 -2.02
C LEU A 24 -7.49 -5.50 -1.34
N LEU A 25 -8.53 -5.10 -0.59
CA LEU A 25 -8.54 -3.84 0.16
C LEU A 25 -7.42 -3.75 1.20
N VAL A 26 -7.22 -4.81 1.99
CA VAL A 26 -6.17 -4.84 3.02
C VAL A 26 -4.79 -4.78 2.36
N LEU A 27 -4.58 -5.53 1.28
CA LEU A 27 -3.29 -5.54 0.58
C LEU A 27 -2.98 -4.18 -0.05
N THR A 28 -3.90 -3.61 -0.81
CA THR A 28 -3.67 -2.31 -1.45
C THR A 28 -3.51 -1.21 -0.42
N TYR A 29 -4.29 -1.22 0.67
CA TYR A 29 -4.11 -0.30 1.78
C TYR A 29 -2.69 -0.38 2.34
N LEU A 30 -2.20 -1.57 2.70
CA LEU A 30 -0.86 -1.75 3.26
C LEU A 30 0.28 -1.42 2.28
N GLN A 31 0.05 -1.57 0.98
CA GLN A 31 1.03 -1.23 -0.06
C GLN A 31 1.12 0.28 -0.31
N HIS A 32 0.06 1.02 0.00
CA HIS A 32 -0.04 2.46 -0.23
C HIS A 32 -0.09 3.29 1.07
N THR A 33 -0.05 2.63 2.24
CA THR A 33 -0.10 3.30 3.53
C THR A 33 0.95 2.70 4.46
N HIS A 34 1.96 3.51 4.76
CA HIS A 34 3.04 3.21 5.70
C HIS A 34 3.68 4.51 6.20
N PRO A 35 4.26 4.59 7.41
CA PRO A 35 4.85 5.84 7.91
C PRO A 35 6.12 6.24 7.16
N SER A 36 6.75 5.28 6.46
CA SER A 36 7.96 5.54 5.69
C SER A 36 7.72 6.04 4.27
N ILE A 37 6.46 6.18 3.83
CA ILE A 37 6.14 6.68 2.49
C ILE A 37 5.39 8.02 2.57
N PRO A 38 5.76 9.00 1.73
CA PRO A 38 5.12 10.29 1.70
C PRO A 38 3.77 10.24 0.96
N HIS A 39 2.81 11.00 1.46
CA HIS A 39 1.57 11.34 0.75
C HIS A 39 1.69 12.79 0.27
N TYR A 40 1.72 12.97 -1.05
CA TYR A 40 1.90 14.28 -1.66
C TYR A 40 0.56 14.95 -1.96
N ASP A 41 0.50 16.26 -1.76
CA ASP A 41 -0.60 17.09 -2.24
C ASP A 41 -0.51 17.31 -3.77
N SER A 42 -1.49 17.99 -4.35
CA SER A 42 -1.54 18.27 -5.78
C SER A 42 -0.40 19.18 -6.29
N THR A 43 0.31 19.88 -5.41
CA THR A 43 1.40 20.79 -5.77
C THR A 43 2.73 20.06 -5.89
N GLU A 44 2.94 19.03 -5.08
CA GLU A 44 4.18 18.26 -5.04
C GLU A 44 4.10 16.90 -5.77
N TRP A 45 2.89 16.43 -6.05
CA TRP A 45 2.67 15.14 -6.70
C TRP A 45 3.08 15.16 -8.17
N ASN A 46 3.77 14.10 -8.59
CA ASN A 46 3.98 13.76 -9.99
C ASN A 46 3.99 12.23 -10.13
N TRP A 47 3.99 11.75 -11.37
CA TRP A 47 3.89 10.30 -11.63
C TRP A 47 5.00 9.48 -10.95
N ILE A 48 6.26 9.93 -11.00
CA ILE A 48 7.39 9.20 -10.37
C ILE A 48 7.24 9.18 -8.86
N ARG A 49 6.95 10.33 -8.25
CA ARG A 49 6.72 10.45 -6.80
C ARG A 49 5.55 9.58 -6.35
N GLY A 50 4.45 9.58 -7.10
CA GLY A 50 3.30 8.71 -6.84
C GLY A 50 3.64 7.22 -6.96
N ALA A 51 4.40 6.83 -7.98
CA ALA A 51 4.82 5.44 -8.17
C ALA A 51 5.74 4.95 -7.04
N LEU A 52 6.62 5.81 -6.54
CA LEU A 52 7.54 5.52 -5.43
C LEU A 52 6.91 5.64 -4.04
N SER A 53 5.72 6.24 -3.91
CA SER A 53 4.92 6.25 -2.67
C SER A 53 4.21 4.91 -2.46
N THR A 54 4.98 3.81 -2.52
CA THR A 54 4.50 2.45 -2.31
C THR A 54 5.50 1.61 -1.52
N VAL A 55 5.01 0.56 -0.86
CA VAL A 55 5.82 -0.37 -0.06
C VAL A 55 5.62 -1.79 -0.56
N ASP A 56 6.72 -2.46 -0.88
CA ASP A 56 6.73 -3.89 -1.21
C ASP A 56 6.61 -4.73 0.06
N ARG A 57 5.83 -5.82 -0.01
CA ARG A 57 5.49 -6.65 1.17
C ARG A 57 5.40 -8.12 0.83
N ASP A 58 5.95 -8.95 1.72
CA ASP A 58 5.74 -10.39 1.71
C ASP A 58 4.40 -10.74 2.37
N VAL A 59 3.43 -11.15 1.56
CA VAL A 59 2.09 -11.56 2.02
C VAL A 59 2.01 -13.03 2.44
N GLY A 60 3.13 -13.74 2.43
CA GLY A 60 3.22 -15.11 2.89
C GLY A 60 2.42 -16.12 2.06
N PHE A 61 2.16 -17.29 2.67
CA PHE A 61 1.68 -18.52 2.01
C PHE A 61 0.29 -18.43 1.34
N MET A 62 -0.53 -17.41 1.61
CA MET A 62 -1.93 -17.44 1.17
C MET A 62 -2.12 -17.07 -0.30
N ILE A 63 -1.30 -16.20 -0.91
CA ILE A 63 -1.58 -15.67 -2.26
C ILE A 63 -0.28 -15.22 -2.94
N ASN A 64 0.15 -15.92 -4.00
CA ASN A 64 1.21 -15.55 -4.95
C ASN A 64 2.29 -14.56 -4.45
N LYS A 65 3.34 -15.09 -3.79
CA LYS A 65 4.52 -14.34 -3.31
C LYS A 65 5.02 -13.26 -4.28
N ASN A 66 5.11 -13.60 -5.57
CA ASN A 66 5.74 -12.73 -6.57
C ASN A 66 4.97 -11.42 -6.87
N LYS A 67 3.68 -11.29 -6.53
CA LYS A 67 2.91 -10.09 -6.93
C LYS A 67 3.00 -8.94 -5.94
N THR A 68 3.20 -9.23 -4.67
CA THR A 68 3.21 -8.21 -3.60
C THR A 68 4.61 -7.73 -3.26
N ASP A 69 5.62 -8.53 -3.64
CA ASP A 69 7.04 -8.21 -3.48
C ASP A 69 7.59 -7.27 -4.56
N ASN A 70 6.82 -6.99 -5.62
CA ASN A 70 7.25 -6.22 -6.79
C ASN A 70 6.26 -5.10 -7.16
N HIS A 71 5.51 -4.60 -6.18
CA HIS A 71 4.48 -3.59 -6.37
C HIS A 71 5.06 -2.25 -6.82
N VAL A 72 6.21 -1.84 -6.26
CA VAL A 72 6.94 -0.64 -6.69
C VAL A 72 7.27 -0.71 -8.19
N VAL A 73 7.82 -1.85 -8.64
CA VAL A 73 8.15 -2.08 -10.05
C VAL A 73 6.91 -2.13 -10.93
N HIS A 74 5.82 -2.69 -10.44
CA HIS A 74 4.55 -2.67 -11.15
C HIS A 74 4.04 -1.23 -11.37
N HIS A 75 4.21 -0.32 -10.41
CA HIS A 75 3.84 1.09 -10.59
C HIS A 75 4.75 1.83 -11.57
N LEU A 76 6.06 1.56 -11.53
CA LEU A 76 7.01 2.14 -12.47
C LEU A 76 6.83 1.60 -13.90
N PHE A 77 6.49 0.32 -14.03
CA PHE A 77 6.31 -0.35 -15.30
C PHE A 77 5.01 -1.18 -15.31
N PRO A 78 3.83 -0.55 -15.50
CA PRO A 78 2.55 -1.26 -15.42
C PRO A 78 2.39 -2.41 -16.43
N ALA A 79 3.14 -2.35 -17.53
CA ALA A 79 3.15 -3.37 -18.57
C ALA A 79 4.15 -4.52 -18.31
N ILE A 80 4.91 -4.48 -17.20
CA ILE A 80 5.89 -5.52 -16.90
C ILE A 80 5.20 -6.87 -16.64
N PRO A 81 5.64 -7.94 -17.29
CA PRO A 81 5.13 -9.27 -16.97
C PRO A 81 5.58 -9.71 -15.58
N SER A 82 4.71 -10.40 -14.84
CA SER A 82 4.97 -10.84 -13.47
C SER A 82 6.19 -11.78 -13.33
N TYR A 83 6.58 -12.47 -14.40
CA TYR A 83 7.73 -13.39 -14.39
C TYR A 83 9.09 -12.68 -14.49
N HIS A 84 9.15 -11.43 -14.98
CA HIS A 84 10.35 -10.58 -14.93
C HIS A 84 10.30 -9.51 -13.83
N ALA A 85 9.15 -9.35 -13.16
CA ALA A 85 8.98 -8.34 -12.14
C ALA A 85 10.02 -8.47 -11.00
N HIS A 86 10.34 -9.69 -10.58
CA HIS A 86 11.34 -9.92 -9.53
C HIS A 86 12.75 -9.50 -9.96
N GLU A 87 13.18 -9.90 -11.17
CA GLU A 87 14.47 -9.54 -11.72
C GLU A 87 14.61 -8.01 -11.85
N ALA A 88 13.55 -7.35 -12.32
CA ALA A 88 13.51 -5.89 -12.41
C ALA A 88 13.58 -5.22 -11.04
N THR A 89 12.91 -5.77 -10.01
CA THR A 89 12.98 -5.26 -8.62
C THR A 89 14.41 -5.35 -8.08
N GLU A 90 15.09 -6.49 -8.25
CA GLU A 90 16.48 -6.62 -7.80
C GLU A 90 17.42 -5.66 -8.55
N ALA A 91 17.19 -5.44 -9.84
CA ALA A 91 18.00 -4.52 -10.64
C ALA A 91 17.81 -3.04 -10.26
N ILE A 92 16.59 -2.64 -9.86
CA ILE A 92 16.26 -1.24 -9.59
C ILE A 92 16.46 -0.82 -8.13
N LYS A 93 16.40 -1.77 -7.18
CA LYS A 93 16.73 -1.54 -5.75
C LYS A 93 17.98 -0.69 -5.52
N PRO A 94 19.17 -1.00 -6.10
CA PRO A 94 20.37 -0.19 -5.88
C PRO A 94 20.29 1.21 -6.50
N ILE A 95 19.42 1.41 -7.50
CA ILE A 95 19.21 2.71 -8.16
C ILE A 95 18.28 3.59 -7.31
N LEU A 96 17.22 3.00 -6.75
CA LEU A 96 16.25 3.71 -5.91
C LEU A 96 16.80 4.03 -4.52
N GLY A 97 17.69 3.20 -3.97
CA GLY A 97 18.27 3.41 -2.65
C GLY A 97 17.20 3.64 -1.60
N ASP A 98 17.26 4.78 -0.91
CA ASP A 98 16.35 5.14 0.17
C ASP A 98 14.88 5.28 -0.27
N TYR A 99 14.61 5.47 -1.56
CA TYR A 99 13.24 5.55 -2.08
C TYR A 99 12.55 4.19 -2.16
N TYR A 100 13.30 3.09 -2.20
CA TYR A 100 12.71 1.75 -2.16
C TYR A 100 12.33 1.38 -0.72
N LYS A 101 11.06 1.10 -0.48
CA LYS A 101 10.54 0.70 0.84
C LYS A 101 10.03 -0.73 0.81
N TYR A 102 10.44 -1.51 1.81
CA TYR A 102 9.99 -2.89 2.02
C TYR A 102 9.57 -3.10 3.47
N ASP A 103 8.48 -3.84 3.69
CA ASP A 103 8.04 -4.22 5.03
C ASP A 103 7.54 -5.66 5.10
N GLY A 104 8.34 -6.51 5.76
CA GLY A 104 8.04 -7.93 6.02
C GLY A 104 7.19 -8.19 7.27
N THR A 105 6.61 -7.16 7.89
CA THR A 105 5.72 -7.33 9.05
C THR A 105 4.47 -8.13 8.64
N PRO A 106 4.04 -9.15 9.42
CA PRO A 106 2.84 -9.92 9.13
C PRO A 106 1.60 -9.03 8.93
N ILE A 107 0.79 -9.34 7.92
CA ILE A 107 -0.34 -8.52 7.43
C ILE A 107 -1.21 -7.98 8.57
N LEU A 108 -1.64 -8.84 9.51
CA LEU A 108 -2.52 -8.42 10.60
C LEU A 108 -1.86 -7.41 11.55
N LYS A 109 -0.57 -7.60 11.84
CA LYS A 109 0.20 -6.70 12.71
C LYS A 109 0.47 -5.37 12.01
N ALA A 110 0.83 -5.42 10.73
CA ALA A 110 1.02 -4.24 9.91
C ALA A 110 -0.29 -3.45 9.80
N PHE A 111 -1.39 -4.11 9.46
CA PHE A 111 -2.70 -3.46 9.31
C PHE A 111 -3.11 -2.72 10.58
N TRP A 112 -2.95 -3.35 11.74
CA TRP A 112 -3.22 -2.69 13.02
C TRP A 112 -2.31 -1.49 13.30
N ARG A 113 -1.02 -1.57 12.93
CA ARG A 113 -0.07 -0.47 13.07
C ARG A 113 -0.46 0.70 12.19
N GLU A 114 -0.72 0.46 10.90
CA GLU A 114 -1.05 1.50 9.93
C GLU A 114 -2.38 2.18 10.22
N MET A 115 -3.41 1.41 10.57
CA MET A 115 -4.71 1.95 10.96
C MET A 115 -4.64 2.89 12.17
N LYS A 116 -3.65 2.71 13.04
CA LYS A 116 -3.43 3.57 14.21
C LYS A 116 -2.46 4.71 13.97
N GLY A 117 -1.44 4.49 13.15
CA GLY A 117 -0.31 5.40 12.96
C GLY A 117 -0.44 6.32 11.74
N CYS A 118 -1.24 5.94 10.75
CA CYS A 118 -1.36 6.63 9.47
C CYS A 118 -2.77 7.19 9.26
N VAL A 119 -3.22 8.01 10.22
CA VAL A 119 -4.44 8.80 10.10
C VAL A 119 -4.03 10.25 9.89
N TYR A 120 -4.33 10.81 8.72
CA TYR A 120 -4.08 12.20 8.39
C TYR A 120 -5.42 12.90 8.13
N VAL A 121 -5.60 14.07 8.75
CA VAL A 121 -6.72 14.98 8.50
C VAL A 121 -6.09 16.34 8.21
N GLU A 122 -6.25 16.82 6.98
CA GLU A 122 -5.82 18.15 6.57
C GLU A 122 -6.78 19.21 7.15
N SER A 123 -6.27 20.38 7.51
CA SER A 123 -7.07 21.43 8.16
C SER A 123 -7.78 22.32 7.15
N ASP A 124 -9.07 22.59 7.39
CA ASP A 124 -9.89 23.57 6.66
C ASP A 124 -9.43 25.02 6.98
N ASN A 125 -8.26 25.45 6.50
CA ASN A 125 -7.85 26.85 6.64
C ASN A 125 -7.80 27.54 5.27
N TYR A 126 -8.93 28.16 4.93
CA TYR A 126 -8.96 29.39 4.15
C TYR A 126 -8.38 30.49 5.05
N ASP A 127 -7.25 31.07 4.63
CA ASP A 127 -6.49 32.11 5.33
C ASP A 127 -5.81 31.73 6.66
N ASP A 128 -4.58 31.19 6.62
CA ASP A 128 -3.53 31.73 7.51
C ASP A 128 -2.12 31.38 6.99
N ASP A 129 -1.35 32.41 6.68
CA ASP A 129 -0.08 32.39 5.96
C ASP A 129 1.12 31.96 6.85
N LYS A 130 0.88 31.20 7.93
CA LYS A 130 1.92 30.82 8.91
C LYS A 130 1.68 29.48 9.59
N LYS A 131 1.80 28.37 8.84
CA LYS A 131 2.26 27.08 9.36
C LYS A 131 2.65 26.11 8.23
N LYS A 132 3.53 26.57 7.34
CA LYS A 132 4.30 25.65 6.49
C LYS A 132 5.45 25.07 7.33
N SER A 133 5.67 23.77 7.16
CA SER A 133 6.63 22.89 7.85
C SER A 133 6.25 22.50 9.29
N GLU A 134 5.50 21.41 9.44
CA GLU A 134 5.70 20.35 10.46
C GLU A 134 4.47 19.44 10.50
N VAL A 135 4.33 18.57 9.49
CA VAL A 135 3.66 17.29 9.69
C VAL A 135 4.64 16.20 9.29
N PHE A 136 5.51 15.89 10.25
CA PHE A 136 6.33 14.70 10.26
C PHE A 136 5.53 13.60 10.98
N ILE A 137 5.21 12.51 10.30
CA ILE A 137 5.11 11.19 10.96
C ILE A 137 6.29 10.35 10.44
N GLY A 138 7.48 10.86 10.69
CA GLY A 138 8.68 10.04 10.83
C GLY A 138 9.01 10.10 12.32
N SER A 139 8.68 9.05 13.07
CA SER A 139 9.29 8.85 14.38
C SER A 139 10.80 8.87 14.17
N GLU A 140 11.48 9.70 14.95
CA GLU A 140 12.93 9.82 15.06
C GLU A 140 13.68 8.52 14.71
N THR A 141 14.47 8.54 13.64
CA THR A 141 15.75 7.84 13.61
C THR A 141 16.77 8.76 12.97
N LYS A 142 17.48 9.50 13.83
CA LYS A 142 18.82 10.00 13.54
C LYS A 142 19.77 8.81 13.52
N ALA A 143 20.44 8.58 12.40
CA ALA A 143 21.86 8.20 12.27
C ALA A 143 22.18 8.07 10.78
#